data_AF-A0A091ILA5-F1
#
_entry.id   AF-A0A091ILA5-F1
#
_cell.length_a   1.000
_cell.length_b   1.000
_cell.length_c   1.000
_cell.angle_alpha   90.00
_cell.angle_beta   90.00
_cell.angle_gamma   90.00
#
_symmetry.space_group_name_H-M   'P 1'
#
loop_
_entity.id
_entity.type
_entity.pdbx_description
1 polymer ?
#
loop_
_entity_poly.entity_id
_entity_poly.type
_entity_poly.pdbx_seq_one_letter_code
_entity_poly.pdbx_strand_id
1 'polypeptide(L)'
;DGEKAQQLDQRFYLLKLPIARAAMAVGGGLLVFSCLRLLAGVLRLPWHFPAWLLLECILDLVTAIGSVPALYYFFHFLLGVYNSSVCKEREQLYQSKGYQGFRCSLHGAEIAAGLSGCLAVVAYLLSAGLAVRGYRTVHKLKQKPVQL
;
A
#
# COMPACT_ATOMS: atom_id res chain seq x y z
N ASP A 1 35.85 16.16 -3.55
CA ASP A 1 35.11 14.94 -3.14
C ASP A 1 33.78 15.20 -2.47
N GLY A 2 33.72 16.04 -1.42
CA GLY A 2 32.45 16.32 -0.71
C GLY A 2 31.34 16.90 -1.60
N GLU A 3 31.66 17.88 -2.44
CA GLU A 3 30.69 18.48 -3.37
C GLU A 3 30.11 17.45 -4.36
N LYS A 4 30.95 16.52 -4.85
CA LYS A 4 30.52 15.45 -5.75
C LYS A 4 29.57 14.47 -5.04
N ALA A 5 29.87 14.12 -3.80
CA ALA A 5 28.98 13.28 -2.97
C ALA A 5 27.62 13.95 -2.77
N GLN A 6 27.61 15.23 -2.38
CA GLN A 6 26.39 16.02 -2.20
C GLN A 6 25.56 16.12 -3.49
N GLN A 7 26.20 16.33 -4.63
CA GLN A 7 25.51 16.41 -5.92
C GLN A 7 24.86 15.08 -6.30
N LEU A 8 25.56 13.95 -6.08
CA LEU A 8 25.02 12.61 -6.34
C LEU A 8 23.88 12.26 -5.39
N ASP A 9 24.00 12.58 -4.10
CA ASP A 9 22.94 12.38 -3.12
C ASP A 9 21.69 13.18 -3.47
N GLN A 10 21.84 14.45 -3.87
CA GLN A 10 20.72 15.29 -4.28
C GLN A 10 20.03 14.74 -5.53
N ARG A 11 20.79 14.31 -6.56
CA ARG A 11 20.22 13.72 -7.78
C ARG A 11 19.49 12.41 -7.47
N PHE A 12 20.08 11.56 -6.64
CA PHE A 12 19.47 10.30 -6.22
C PHE A 12 18.19 10.53 -5.41
N TYR A 13 18.19 11.51 -4.51
CA TYR A 13 17.00 11.91 -3.77
C TYR A 13 15.89 12.37 -4.72
N LEU A 14 16.20 13.25 -5.68
CA LEU A 14 15.22 13.74 -6.65
C LEU A 14 14.63 12.61 -7.52
N LEU A 15 15.44 11.60 -7.87
CA LEU A 15 14.96 10.41 -8.59
C LEU A 15 13.97 9.57 -7.75
N LYS A 16 14.20 9.43 -6.44
CA LYS A 16 13.31 8.68 -5.53
C LYS A 16 12.07 9.44 -5.08
N LEU A 17 12.17 10.77 -4.99
CA LEU A 17 11.16 11.64 -4.43
C LEU A 17 9.74 11.44 -4.99
N PRO A 18 9.50 11.33 -6.32
CA PRO A 18 8.14 11.14 -6.83
C PRO A 18 7.54 9.81 -6.38
N ILE A 19 8.33 8.74 -6.38
CA ILE A 19 7.89 7.40 -5.95
C ILE A 19 7.55 7.42 -4.47
N ALA A 20 8.41 8.02 -3.64
CA ALA A 20 8.19 8.12 -2.21
C ALA A 20 6.92 8.94 -1.88
N ARG A 21 6.72 10.08 -2.55
CA ARG A 21 5.50 10.90 -2.36
C ARG A 21 4.24 10.16 -2.78
N ALA A 22 4.26 9.48 -3.92
CA ALA A 22 3.12 8.70 -4.39
C ALA A 22 2.79 7.56 -3.41
N ALA A 23 3.80 6.82 -2.96
CA ALA A 23 3.62 5.74 -1.99
C ALA A 23 3.05 6.25 -0.65
N MET A 24 3.56 7.37 -0.13
CA MET A 24 3.04 7.97 1.10
C MET A 24 1.61 8.46 0.95
N ALA A 25 1.29 9.16 -0.15
CA ALA A 25 -0.05 9.69 -0.39
C ALA A 25 -1.09 8.57 -0.54
N VAL A 26 -0.79 7.56 -1.38
CA VAL A 26 -1.70 6.44 -1.62
C VAL A 26 -1.82 5.56 -0.37
N GLY A 27 -0.70 5.18 0.24
CA GLY A 27 -0.68 4.35 1.45
C GLY A 27 -1.38 5.02 2.64
N GLY A 28 -1.08 6.31 2.88
CA GLY A 28 -1.76 7.09 3.90
C GLY A 28 -3.25 7.26 3.63
N GLY A 29 -3.64 7.50 2.37
CA GLY A 29 -5.04 7.58 1.98
C GLY A 29 -5.80 6.26 2.22
N LEU A 30 -5.20 5.13 1.85
CA LEU A 30 -5.78 3.80 2.10
C LEU A 30 -5.90 3.47 3.59
N LEU A 31 -4.93 3.91 4.40
CA LEU A 31 -4.98 3.77 5.86
C LEU A 31 -6.14 4.57 6.45
N VAL A 32 -6.26 5.86 6.10
CA VAL A 32 -7.37 6.71 6.56
C VAL A 32 -8.72 6.12 6.13
N PHE A 33 -8.83 5.70 4.87
CA PHE A 33 -10.02 5.04 4.35
C PHE A 33 -10.38 3.78 5.15
N SER A 34 -9.39 2.94 5.49
CA SER A 34 -9.61 1.76 6.33
C SER A 34 -10.06 2.12 7.74
N CYS A 35 -9.45 3.13 8.36
CA CYS A 35 -9.84 3.62 9.69
C CYS A 35 -11.29 4.13 9.71
N LEU A 36 -11.71 4.88 8.68
CA LEU A 36 -13.09 5.36 8.56
C LEU A 36 -14.10 4.20 8.46
N ARG A 37 -13.77 3.15 7.71
CA ARG A 37 -14.63 1.96 7.61
C ARG A 37 -14.69 1.18 8.92
N LEU A 38 -13.57 1.01 9.60
CA LEU A 38 -13.54 0.40 10.94
C LEU A 38 -14.43 1.18 11.91
N LEU A 39 -14.37 2.52 11.89
CA LEU A 39 -15.22 3.38 12.71
C LEU A 39 -16.71 3.19 12.37
N ALA A 40 -17.07 3.15 11.08
CA ALA A 40 -18.44 2.90 10.64
C ALA A 40 -18.96 1.52 11.11
N GLY A 41 -18.11 0.50 11.08
CA GLY A 41 -18.41 -0.84 11.61
C GLY A 41 -18.64 -0.84 13.12
N VAL A 42 -17.79 -0.15 13.89
CA VAL A 42 -17.94 0.00 15.35
C VAL A 42 -19.25 0.71 15.71
N LEU A 43 -19.64 1.73 14.94
CA LEU A 43 -20.91 2.44 15.09
C LEU A 43 -22.13 1.64 14.62
N ARG A 44 -21.94 0.39 14.16
CA ARG A 44 -23.00 -0.54 13.71
C ARG A 44 -23.90 0.00 12.58
N LEU A 45 -23.42 0.97 11.79
CA LEU A 45 -24.08 1.42 10.55
C LEU A 45 -24.56 0.27 9.63
N PRO A 46 -23.76 -0.80 9.39
CA PRO A 46 -24.18 -1.90 8.49
C PRO A 46 -25.38 -2.70 9.01
N TRP A 47 -25.71 -2.62 10.30
CA TRP A 47 -26.88 -3.32 10.86
C TRP A 47 -28.19 -2.67 10.45
N HIS A 48 -28.18 -1.34 10.28
CA HIS A 48 -29.35 -0.58 9.84
C HIS A 48 -29.54 -0.64 8.31
N PHE A 49 -28.46 -0.75 7.53
CA PHE A 49 -28.52 -0.76 6.06
C PHE A 49 -27.73 -1.94 5.47
N PRO A 50 -28.35 -3.11 5.23
CA PRO A 50 -27.65 -4.30 4.76
C PRO A 50 -27.02 -4.14 3.35
N ALA A 51 -27.52 -3.22 2.52
CA ALA A 51 -26.90 -2.90 1.23
C ALA A 51 -25.52 -2.23 1.37
N TRP A 52 -25.19 -1.68 2.55
CA TRP A 52 -23.85 -1.17 2.86
C TRP A 52 -22.76 -2.24 2.75
N LEU A 53 -23.06 -3.49 3.14
CA LEU A 53 -22.12 -4.62 3.05
C LEU A 53 -21.76 -4.96 1.60
N LEU A 54 -22.66 -4.73 0.64
CA LEU A 54 -22.36 -4.92 -0.78
C LEU A 54 -21.40 -3.83 -1.29
N LEU A 55 -21.61 -2.58 -0.86
CA LEU A 55 -20.72 -1.48 -1.18
C LEU A 55 -19.31 -1.72 -0.59
N GLU A 56 -19.22 -2.15 0.66
CA GLU A 56 -17.93 -2.50 1.29
C GLU A 56 -17.20 -3.59 0.52
N CYS A 57 -17.91 -4.64 0.10
CA CYS A 57 -17.34 -5.71 -0.72
C CYS A 57 -16.79 -5.19 -2.05
N ILE A 58 -17.53 -4.35 -2.76
CA ILE A 58 -17.08 -3.76 -4.03
C ILE A 58 -15.83 -2.91 -3.80
N LEU A 59 -15.84 -2.05 -2.78
CA LEU A 59 -14.69 -1.19 -2.44
C LEU A 59 -13.45 -2.01 -2.07
N ASP A 60 -13.61 -3.09 -1.32
CA ASP A 60 -12.54 -4.02 -0.98
C ASP A 60 -11.93 -4.68 -2.21
N LEU A 61 -12.76 -5.19 -3.12
CA LEU A 61 -12.30 -5.82 -4.36
C LEU A 61 -11.59 -4.82 -5.28
N VAL A 62 -12.15 -3.62 -5.46
CA VAL A 62 -11.52 -2.55 -6.26
C VAL A 62 -10.16 -2.17 -5.66
N THR A 63 -10.08 -2.02 -4.34
CA THR A 63 -8.84 -1.67 -3.65
C THR A 63 -7.80 -2.78 -3.77
N ALA A 64 -8.20 -4.04 -3.57
CA ALA A 64 -7.31 -5.19 -3.70
C ALA A 64 -6.77 -5.32 -5.12
N ILE A 65 -7.65 -5.28 -6.13
CA ILE A 65 -7.27 -5.38 -7.54
C ILE A 65 -6.40 -4.21 -7.96
N GLY A 66 -6.73 -2.98 -7.56
CA GLY A 66 -5.96 -1.77 -7.89
C GLY A 66 -4.60 -1.70 -7.20
N SER A 67 -4.46 -2.33 -6.03
CA SER A 67 -3.18 -2.35 -5.29
C SER A 67 -2.12 -3.24 -5.95
N VAL A 68 -2.53 -4.29 -6.69
CA VAL A 68 -1.59 -5.17 -7.41
C VAL A 68 -0.77 -4.43 -8.48
N PRO A 69 -1.37 -3.73 -9.47
CA PRO A 69 -0.60 -2.95 -10.43
C PRO A 69 0.11 -1.78 -9.74
N ALA A 70 -0.45 -1.18 -8.70
CA ALA A 70 0.22 -0.12 -7.94
C ALA A 70 1.56 -0.60 -7.34
N LEU A 71 1.57 -1.80 -6.73
CA LEU A 71 2.79 -2.42 -6.21
C LEU A 71 3.79 -2.74 -7.33
N TYR A 72 3.30 -3.25 -8.47
CA TYR A 72 4.15 -3.49 -9.63
C TYR A 72 4.85 -2.20 -10.09
N TYR A 73 4.10 -1.12 -10.31
CA TYR A 73 4.67 0.17 -10.74
C TYR A 73 5.62 0.75 -9.68
N PHE A 74 5.26 0.65 -8.40
CA PHE A 74 6.14 1.06 -7.30
C PHE A 74 7.52 0.40 -7.43
N PHE A 75 7.58 -0.93 -7.56
CA PHE A 75 8.84 -1.64 -7.72
C PHE A 75 9.52 -1.40 -9.06
N HIS A 76 8.75 -1.32 -10.15
CA HIS A 76 9.29 -1.08 -11.49
C HIS A 76 10.08 0.24 -11.54
N PHE A 77 9.48 1.34 -11.07
CA PHE A 77 10.16 2.63 -11.04
C PHE A 77 11.31 2.65 -10.03
N LEU A 78 11.14 2.03 -8.86
CA LEU A 78 12.15 2.00 -7.82
C LEU A 78 13.41 1.25 -8.28
N LEU A 79 13.24 0.08 -8.91
CA LEU A 79 14.34 -0.68 -9.52
C LEU A 79 14.99 0.10 -10.67
N GLY A 80 14.21 0.87 -11.44
CA GLY A 80 14.73 1.80 -12.44
C GLY A 80 15.68 2.84 -11.83
N VAL A 81 15.33 3.41 -10.68
CA VAL A 81 16.20 4.35 -9.94
C VAL A 81 17.48 3.66 -9.48
N TYR A 82 17.39 2.44 -8.95
CA TYR A 82 18.57 1.68 -8.51
C TYR A 82 19.49 1.25 -9.65
N ASN A 83 18.97 1.02 -10.85
CA ASN A 83 19.79 0.68 -12.01
C ASN A 83 20.40 1.90 -12.73
N SER A 84 20.06 3.12 -12.28
CA SER A 84 20.58 4.36 -12.88
C SER A 84 22.09 4.54 -12.68
N SER A 85 22.74 5.26 -13.59
CA SER A 85 24.16 5.63 -13.46
C SER A 85 24.42 6.44 -12.19
N VAL A 86 23.49 7.31 -11.79
CA VAL A 86 23.56 8.13 -10.57
C VAL A 86 23.74 7.24 -9.34
N CYS A 87 22.98 6.14 -9.26
CA CYS A 87 23.13 5.20 -8.14
C CYS A 87 24.52 4.54 -8.16
N LYS A 88 24.96 4.03 -9.31
CA LYS A 88 26.23 3.29 -9.43
C LYS A 88 27.44 4.17 -9.13
N GLU A 89 27.44 5.42 -9.61
CA GLU A 89 28.48 6.40 -9.30
C GLU A 89 28.51 6.75 -7.81
N ARG A 90 27.33 6.89 -7.19
CA ARG A 90 27.20 7.12 -5.75
C ARG A 90 27.75 5.94 -4.94
N GLU A 91 27.35 4.72 -5.27
CA GLU A 91 27.84 3.50 -4.63
C GLU A 91 29.37 3.40 -4.75
N GLN A 92 29.93 3.58 -5.95
CA GLN A 92 31.38 3.53 -6.18
C GLN A 92 32.13 4.61 -5.40
N LEU A 93 31.61 5.85 -5.37
CA LEU A 93 32.23 6.95 -4.62
C LEU A 93 32.27 6.63 -3.12
N TYR A 94 31.16 6.18 -2.54
CA TYR A 94 31.08 5.83 -1.12
C TYR A 94 31.91 4.58 -0.77
N GLN A 95 31.93 3.57 -1.65
CA GLN A 95 32.77 2.37 -1.49
C GLN A 95 34.26 2.71 -1.54
N SER A 96 34.69 3.65 -2.40
CA SER A 96 36.09 4.10 -2.45
C SER A 96 36.58 4.73 -1.14
N LYS A 97 35.63 5.13 -0.27
CA LYS A 97 35.87 5.69 1.07
C LYS A 97 35.58 4.69 2.20
N GLY A 98 35.31 3.43 1.88
CA GLY A 98 35.08 2.35 2.85
C GLY A 98 33.63 2.20 3.33
N TYR A 99 32.66 2.97 2.80
CA TYR A 99 31.26 2.85 3.19
C TYR A 99 30.53 1.74 2.43
N GLN A 100 29.78 0.90 3.15
CA GLN A 100 28.97 -0.18 2.56
C GLN A 100 27.46 0.06 2.58
N GLY A 101 26.98 1.16 3.17
CA GLY A 101 25.55 1.45 3.31
C GLY A 101 24.86 2.04 2.07
N PHE A 102 25.61 2.33 1.00
CA PHE A 102 25.14 3.13 -0.14
C PHE A 102 24.89 2.29 -1.40
N ARG A 103 24.55 1.01 -1.22
CA ARG A 103 24.40 0.04 -2.31
C ARG A 103 23.21 0.33 -3.21
N CYS A 104 23.34 -0.02 -4.48
CA CYS A 104 22.24 0.05 -5.44
C CYS A 104 21.28 -1.14 -5.34
N SER A 105 20.72 -1.33 -4.15
CA SER A 105 19.76 -2.38 -3.84
C SER A 105 18.61 -1.85 -3.01
N LEU A 106 17.48 -2.57 -3.02
CA LEU A 106 16.33 -2.24 -2.19
C LEU A 106 16.73 -2.12 -0.71
N HIS A 107 16.26 -1.05 -0.07
CA HIS A 107 16.46 -0.82 1.36
C HIS A 107 15.29 -1.40 2.16
N GLY A 108 15.51 -1.64 3.45
CA GLY A 108 14.51 -2.26 4.33
C GLY A 108 13.16 -1.54 4.34
N ALA A 109 13.14 -0.20 4.24
CA ALA A 109 11.91 0.58 4.17
C ALA A 109 11.08 0.27 2.91
N GLU A 110 11.72 0.04 1.77
CA GLU A 110 11.04 -0.24 0.50
C GLU A 110 10.50 -1.68 0.47
N ILE A 111 11.25 -2.61 1.06
CA ILE A 111 10.81 -4.00 1.25
C ILE A 111 9.61 -4.02 2.19
N ALA A 112 9.68 -3.31 3.31
CA ALA A 112 8.58 -3.18 4.26
C ALA A 112 7.33 -2.56 3.61
N ALA A 113 7.50 -1.51 2.79
CA ALA A 113 6.40 -0.90 2.05
C ALA A 113 5.73 -1.93 1.11
N GLY A 114 6.51 -2.71 0.36
CA GLY A 114 5.98 -3.77 -0.50
C GLY A 114 5.23 -4.85 0.28
N LEU A 115 5.83 -5.36 1.37
CA LEU A 115 5.19 -6.37 2.22
C LEU A 115 3.90 -5.85 2.86
N SER A 116 3.88 -4.59 3.31
CA SER A 116 2.70 -3.96 3.87
C SER A 116 1.57 -3.85 2.84
N GLY A 117 1.90 -3.51 1.59
CA GLY A 117 0.94 -3.49 0.49
C GLY A 117 0.38 -4.88 0.17
N CYS A 118 1.23 -5.92 0.15
CA CYS A 118 0.78 -7.30 -0.03
C CYS A 118 -0.17 -7.73 1.10
N LEU A 119 0.16 -7.40 2.35
CA LEU A 119 -0.69 -7.69 3.50
C LEU A 119 -2.03 -6.95 3.39
N ALA A 120 -2.02 -5.69 2.95
CA ALA A 120 -3.24 -4.91 2.73
C ALA A 120 -4.15 -5.56 1.66
N VAL A 121 -3.59 -6.05 0.55
CA VAL A 121 -4.36 -6.78 -0.48
C VAL A 121 -5.05 -7.99 0.12
N VAL A 122 -4.33 -8.81 0.88
CA VAL A 122 -4.90 -10.00 1.55
C VAL A 122 -6.00 -9.59 2.53
N ALA A 123 -5.78 -8.54 3.32
CA ALA A 123 -6.75 -8.05 4.28
C ALA A 123 -8.04 -7.57 3.61
N TYR A 124 -7.96 -6.84 2.49
CA TYR A 124 -9.14 -6.41 1.74
C TYR A 124 -9.89 -7.59 1.11
N LEU A 125 -9.20 -8.60 0.56
CA LEU A 125 -9.86 -9.80 0.04
C LEU A 125 -10.60 -10.58 1.14
N LEU A 126 -10.01 -10.70 2.33
CA LEU A 126 -10.66 -11.31 3.49
C LEU A 126 -11.88 -10.49 3.93
N SER A 127 -11.76 -9.16 3.97
CA SER A 127 -12.86 -8.24 4.27
C SER A 127 -14.03 -8.39 3.30
N ALA A 128 -13.76 -8.47 1.98
CA ALA A 128 -14.79 -8.72 0.98
C ALA A 128 -15.53 -10.05 1.23
N GLY A 129 -14.78 -11.12 1.56
CA GLY A 129 -15.35 -12.42 1.90
C GLY A 129 -16.25 -12.38 3.15
N LEU A 130 -15.84 -11.63 4.17
CA LEU A 130 -16.63 -11.40 5.38
C LEU A 130 -17.88 -10.57 5.10
N ALA A 131 -17.79 -9.53 4.27
CA ALA A 131 -18.93 -8.69 3.88
C ALA A 131 -20.00 -9.52 3.15
N VAL A 132 -19.61 -10.40 2.23
CA VAL A 132 -20.53 -11.33 1.55
C VAL A 132 -21.19 -12.30 2.55
N ARG A 133 -20.43 -12.87 3.48
CA ARG A 133 -20.98 -13.75 4.53
C ARG A 133 -21.95 -13.00 5.45
N GLY A 134 -21.61 -11.77 5.84
CA GLY A 134 -22.46 -10.89 6.64
C GLY A 134 -23.78 -10.59 5.93
N TYR A 135 -23.71 -10.18 4.66
CA TYR A 135 -24.89 -9.91 3.83
C TYR A 135 -25.81 -11.13 3.74
N ARG A 136 -25.25 -12.31 3.42
CA ARG A 136 -26.04 -13.56 3.36
C ARG A 136 -26.71 -13.91 4.68
N THR A 137 -26.05 -13.64 5.80
CA THR A 137 -26.59 -13.91 7.14
C THR A 137 -27.75 -12.98 7.46
N VAL A 138 -27.58 -11.66 7.26
CA VAL A 138 -28.65 -10.67 7.51
C VAL A 138 -29.85 -10.90 6.59
N HIS A 139 -29.61 -11.24 5.32
CA HIS A 139 -30.67 -11.55 4.37
C HIS A 139 -31.49 -12.78 4.81
N LYS A 140 -30.81 -13.87 5.23
CA LYS A 140 -31.49 -15.07 5.75
C LYS A 140 -32.29 -14.78 7.03
N LEU A 141 -31.77 -13.95 7.92
CA LEU A 141 -32.47 -13.55 9.15
C LEU A 141 -33.70 -12.69 8.86
N LYS A 142 -33.65 -11.77 7.90
CA LYS A 142 -34.81 -10.97 7.48
C LYS A 142 -35.88 -11.78 6.74
N GLN A 143 -35.50 -12.88 6.06
CA GLN A 143 -36.44 -13.76 5.35
C GLN A 143 -37.19 -14.74 6.26
N LYS A 144 -36.70 -15.01 7.48
CA LYS A 144 -37.49 -15.74 8.48
C LYS A 144 -38.38 -14.71 9.17
N PRO A 145 -39.71 -14.69 8.94
CA PRO A 145 -40.58 -13.92 9.82
C PRO A 145 -40.36 -14.49 11.23
N VAL A 146 -40.10 -13.61 12.18
CA VAL A 146 -40.14 -13.96 13.60
C VAL A 146 -41.53 -14.51 13.83
N GLN A 147 -41.66 -15.83 13.90
CA GLN A 147 -42.85 -16.47 14.45
C GLN A 147 -42.80 -16.15 15.94
N LEU A 148 -43.47 -15.06 16.32
CA LEU A 148 -43.92 -14.83 17.69
C LEU A 148 -45.45 -14.88 17.66
#